data_AF-A0A965UUG7-F1
#
_entry.id   AF-A0A965UUG7-F1
#
_cell.length_a   1.000
_cell.length_b   1.000
_cell.length_c   1.000
_cell.angle_alpha   90.00
_cell.angle_beta   90.00
_cell.angle_gamma   90.00
#
_symmetry.space_group_name_H-M   'P 1'
#
loop_
_entity.id
_entity.type
_entity.pdbx_description
1 polymer ?
#
loop_
_entity_poly.entity_id
_entity_poly.type
_entity_poly.pdbx_seq_one_letter_code
_entity_poly.pdbx_strand_id
1 'polypeptide(L)'
;MTVSERDIDFFAKKLGLSPEKTFLLLQDPDCLPEILNKVAEDNIDGIVDISFPVFAELTIIKYSKDLKYPFEEKEYVSQAVGSKFYDLIETPLQNKYFFTLQHDEDTAKSVLVFLGFFYKSLEKLRRSYPSENVYYNIAKNGFENSEKEEISYHLKDWIKVLRIIHNEVWY
;
A
#
# COMPACT_ATOMS: atom_id res chain seq x y z
N MET A 1 9.31 -4.30 7.67
CA MET A 1 9.87 -3.85 6.38
C MET A 1 11.29 -4.39 6.16
N THR A 2 11.61 -4.93 4.98
CA THR A 2 13.01 -5.27 4.62
C THR A 2 13.66 -4.05 3.97
N VAL A 3 14.72 -3.51 4.57
CA VAL A 3 15.41 -2.30 4.09
C VAL A 3 16.69 -2.67 3.35
N SER A 4 16.91 -2.07 2.18
CA SER A 4 18.17 -2.15 1.44
C SER A 4 19.19 -1.13 1.96
N GLU A 5 20.46 -1.29 1.60
CA GLU A 5 21.50 -0.28 1.92
C GLU A 5 21.12 1.11 1.40
N ARG A 6 20.50 1.20 0.22
CA ARG A 6 20.00 2.45 -0.34
C ARG A 6 18.93 3.10 0.53
N ASP A 7 18.02 2.29 1.09
CA ASP A 7 16.98 2.79 1.97
C ASP A 7 17.59 3.36 3.25
N ILE A 8 18.57 2.65 3.82
CA ILE A 8 19.30 3.09 5.00
C ILE A 8 20.00 4.43 4.73
N ASP A 9 20.67 4.57 3.59
CA ASP A 9 21.33 5.82 3.20
C ASP A 9 20.34 6.97 3.02
N PHE A 10 19.17 6.70 2.44
CA PHE A 10 18.09 7.68 2.32
C PHE A 10 17.62 8.17 3.69
N PHE A 11 17.29 7.24 4.60
CA PHE A 11 16.86 7.59 5.96
C PHE A 11 17.98 8.30 6.73
N ALA A 12 19.23 7.88 6.57
CA ALA A 12 20.38 8.48 7.24
C ALA A 12 20.55 9.95 6.82
N LYS A 13 20.43 10.21 5.51
CA LYS A 13 20.48 11.58 4.96
C LYS A 13 19.33 12.44 5.46
N LYS A 14 18.11 11.89 5.53
CA LYS A 14 16.91 12.59 6.01
C LYS A 14 16.96 12.89 7.51
N LEU A 15 17.50 11.97 8.31
CA LEU A 15 17.59 12.10 9.76
C LEU A 15 18.87 12.83 10.22
N GLY A 16 19.84 13.03 9.34
CA GLY A 16 21.15 13.60 9.69
C GLY A 16 21.97 12.66 10.57
N LEU A 17 21.82 11.35 10.38
CA LEU A 17 22.47 10.30 11.16
C LEU A 17 23.46 9.51 10.29
N SER A 18 24.30 8.69 10.93
CA SER A 18 25.13 7.73 10.19
C SER A 18 24.29 6.53 9.73
N PRO A 19 24.67 5.82 8.65
CA PRO A 19 23.96 4.63 8.19
C PRO A 19 23.82 3.56 9.27
N GLU A 20 24.83 3.36 10.12
CA GLU A 20 24.81 2.34 11.18
C GLU A 20 23.79 2.67 12.27
N LYS A 21 23.72 3.94 12.70
CA LYS A 21 22.74 4.39 13.68
C LYS A 21 21.33 4.32 13.11
N THR A 22 21.19 4.70 11.84
CA THR A 22 19.91 4.66 11.12
C THR A 22 19.41 3.23 11.00
N PHE A 23 20.27 2.28 10.63
CA PHE A 23 19.93 0.87 10.57
C PHE A 23 19.37 0.38 11.91
N LEU A 24 20.04 0.65 13.02
CA LEU A 24 19.58 0.24 14.35
C LEU A 24 18.21 0.83 14.70
N LEU A 25 17.97 2.10 14.39
CA LEU A 25 16.70 2.78 14.65
C LEU A 25 15.56 2.23 13.78
N LEU A 26 15.83 1.86 12.52
CA LEU A 26 14.83 1.26 11.64
C LEU A 26 14.46 -0.17 12.04
N GLN A 27 15.28 -0.84 12.85
CA GLN A 27 14.96 -2.16 13.43
C GLN A 27 14.18 -2.06 14.75
N ASP A 28 14.06 -0.86 15.33
CA ASP A 28 13.36 -0.65 16.59
C ASP A 28 11.87 -0.37 16.33
N PRO A 29 10.96 -1.29 16.71
CA PRO A 29 9.53 -1.13 16.45
C PRO A 29 8.92 0.06 17.20
N ASP A 30 9.50 0.50 18.31
CA ASP A 30 8.98 1.64 19.08
C ASP A 30 9.36 2.97 18.42
N CYS A 31 10.51 3.02 17.74
CA CYS A 31 11.00 4.22 17.06
C CYS A 31 10.51 4.33 15.60
N LEU A 32 10.26 3.19 14.94
CA LEU A 32 9.93 3.13 13.52
C LEU A 32 8.71 4.01 13.14
N PRO A 33 7.59 4.01 13.88
CA PRO A 33 6.44 4.84 13.54
C PRO A 33 6.77 6.34 13.55
N GLU A 34 7.55 6.82 14.52
CA GLU A 34 7.93 8.23 14.61
C GLU A 34 8.83 8.64 13.43
N ILE A 35 9.80 7.78 13.09
CA ILE A 35 10.71 7.98 11.97
C ILE A 35 9.94 8.07 10.65
N LEU A 36 9.05 7.10 10.40
CA LEU A 36 8.31 7.06 9.14
C LEU A 36 7.34 8.23 9.01
N ASN A 37 6.63 8.60 10.09
CA ASN A 37 5.76 9.78 10.08
C ASN A 37 6.55 11.06 9.76
N LYS A 38 7.70 11.26 10.42
CA LYS A 38 8.55 12.43 10.19
C LYS A 38 9.08 12.49 8.76
N VAL A 39 9.55 11.36 8.23
CA VAL A 39 10.12 11.31 6.87
C VAL A 39 9.04 11.42 5.80
N ALA A 40 7.82 10.93 6.07
CA ALA A 40 6.69 11.04 5.17
C ALA A 40 6.15 12.47 4.99
N GLU A 41 6.43 13.38 5.92
CA GLU A 41 6.08 14.81 5.78
C GLU A 41 6.87 15.49 4.65
N ASP A 42 8.09 15.02 4.39
CA ASP A 42 8.92 15.56 3.31
C ASP A 42 8.34 15.24 1.92
N ASN A 43 8.76 16.02 0.92
CA ASN A 43 8.59 15.60 -0.47
C ASN A 43 9.53 14.44 -0.77
N ILE A 44 8.94 13.36 -1.28
CA ILE A 44 9.64 12.15 -1.72
C ILE A 44 9.55 12.16 -3.25
N ASP A 45 10.67 12.51 -3.89
CA ASP A 45 10.77 12.63 -5.35
C ASP A 45 10.90 11.24 -6.00
N GLY A 46 9.82 10.44 -5.88
CA GLY A 46 9.70 9.12 -6.51
C GLY A 46 10.57 8.00 -5.92
N ILE A 47 10.58 6.86 -6.62
CA ILE A 47 11.27 5.61 -6.22
C ILE A 47 12.79 5.66 -6.50
N VAL A 48 13.32 6.73 -7.11
CA VAL A 48 14.74 6.75 -7.54
C VAL A 48 15.69 6.58 -6.35
N ASP A 49 15.33 7.16 -5.20
CA ASP A 49 16.18 7.21 -4.01
C ASP A 49 15.95 6.06 -3.02
N ILE A 50 14.91 5.25 -3.20
CA ILE A 50 14.48 4.22 -2.23
C ILE A 50 13.85 3.01 -2.92
N SER A 51 13.76 1.89 -2.21
CA SER A 51 13.04 0.72 -2.68
C SER A 51 11.53 0.97 -2.73
N PHE A 52 10.85 0.26 -3.63
CA PHE A 52 9.40 0.38 -3.79
C PHE A 52 8.60 0.13 -2.49
N PRO A 53 8.93 -0.89 -1.65
CA PRO A 53 8.24 -1.08 -0.37
C PRO A 53 8.32 0.13 0.56
N VAL A 54 9.51 0.72 0.71
CA VAL A 54 9.72 1.93 1.53
C VAL A 54 8.93 3.10 0.96
N PHE A 55 8.96 3.26 -0.36
CA PHE A 55 8.21 4.32 -1.03
C PHE A 55 6.69 4.16 -0.84
N ALA A 56 6.18 2.94 -0.97
CA ALA A 56 4.77 2.63 -0.73
C ALA A 56 4.37 2.94 0.72
N GLU A 57 5.19 2.55 1.68
CA GLU A 57 4.93 2.78 3.10
C GLU A 57 4.93 4.28 3.44
N LEU A 58 5.94 5.03 3.01
CA LEU A 58 6.00 6.48 3.24
C LEU A 58 4.84 7.23 2.57
N THR A 59 4.47 6.86 1.35
CA THR A 59 3.34 7.50 0.65
C THR A 59 2.00 7.16 1.32
N ILE A 60 1.78 5.92 1.74
CA ILE A 60 0.57 5.53 2.46
C ILE A 60 0.48 6.27 3.79
N ILE A 61 1.56 6.37 4.55
CA ILE A 61 1.60 7.13 5.81
C ILE A 61 1.27 8.61 5.56
N LYS A 62 1.92 9.23 4.57
CA LYS A 62 1.68 10.65 4.20
C LYS A 62 0.21 10.93 3.88
N TYR A 63 -0.39 10.08 3.04
CA TYR A 63 -1.74 10.29 2.51
C TYR A 63 -2.86 9.75 3.40
N SER A 64 -2.54 8.94 4.42
CA SER A 64 -3.49 8.45 5.42
C SER A 64 -3.42 9.19 6.77
N LYS A 65 -2.63 10.26 6.87
CA LYS A 65 -2.42 11.00 8.13
C LYS A 65 -3.72 11.43 8.83
N ASP A 66 -4.76 11.75 8.07
CA ASP A 66 -6.04 12.24 8.59
C ASP A 66 -7.02 11.13 9.01
N LEU A 67 -6.74 9.86 8.65
CA LEU A 67 -7.64 8.74 8.90
C LEU A 67 -7.67 8.28 10.36
N LYS A 68 -6.75 8.75 11.22
CA LYS A 68 -6.62 8.36 12.64
C LYS A 68 -6.59 6.84 12.89
N TYR A 69 -6.18 6.06 11.90
CA TYR A 69 -5.98 4.62 12.01
C TYR A 69 -4.60 4.29 12.62
N PRO A 70 -4.50 3.17 13.36
CA PRO A 70 -3.26 2.75 14.01
C PRO A 70 -2.14 2.49 13.00
N PHE A 71 -0.89 2.52 13.47
CA PHE A 71 0.28 2.36 12.59
C PHE A 71 0.31 0.97 11.95
N GLU A 72 -0.07 -0.06 12.70
CA GLU A 72 -0.13 -1.46 12.28
C GLU A 72 -1.08 -1.65 11.08
N GLU A 73 -2.19 -0.90 11.05
CA GLU A 73 -3.13 -0.93 9.93
C GLU A 73 -2.50 -0.31 8.67
N LYS A 74 -1.82 0.84 8.83
CA LYS A 74 -1.07 1.51 7.74
C LYS A 74 0.05 0.62 7.21
N GLU A 75 0.81 0.00 8.10
CA GLU A 75 1.90 -0.92 7.77
C GLU A 75 1.33 -2.10 6.98
N TYR A 76 0.23 -2.70 7.45
CA TYR A 76 -0.43 -3.81 6.77
C TYR A 76 -0.85 -3.46 5.33
N VAL A 77 -1.49 -2.29 5.13
CA VAL A 77 -1.87 -1.82 3.79
C VAL A 77 -0.64 -1.57 2.92
N SER A 78 0.42 -1.04 3.50
CA SER A 78 1.70 -0.81 2.82
C SER A 78 2.35 -2.12 2.37
N GLN A 79 2.34 -3.14 3.23
CA GLN A 79 2.81 -4.48 2.89
C GLN A 79 1.95 -5.12 1.79
N ALA A 80 0.62 -4.93 1.83
CA ALA A 80 -0.28 -5.42 0.77
C ALA A 80 0.07 -4.78 -0.59
N VAL A 81 0.29 -3.46 -0.63
CA VAL A 81 0.73 -2.76 -1.84
C VAL A 81 2.11 -3.25 -2.29
N GLY A 82 3.08 -3.29 -1.38
CA GLY A 82 4.45 -3.75 -1.67
C GLY A 82 4.50 -5.15 -2.27
N SER A 83 3.65 -6.06 -1.79
CA SER A 83 3.61 -7.46 -2.24
C SER A 83 2.80 -7.70 -3.52
N LYS A 84 1.73 -6.94 -3.78
CA LYS A 84 0.80 -7.23 -4.89
C LYS A 84 0.90 -6.28 -6.08
N PHE A 85 1.52 -5.11 -5.92
CA PHE A 85 1.51 -4.09 -6.97
C PHE A 85 2.18 -4.57 -8.27
N TYR A 86 3.36 -5.19 -8.19
CA TYR A 86 4.07 -5.66 -9.38
C TYR A 86 3.37 -6.84 -10.08
N ASP A 87 2.77 -7.76 -9.32
CA ASP A 87 1.96 -8.86 -9.87
C ASP A 87 0.84 -8.34 -10.79
N LEU A 88 0.25 -7.20 -10.41
CA LEU A 88 -0.87 -6.57 -11.12
C LEU A 88 -0.42 -5.69 -12.30
N ILE A 89 0.83 -5.21 -12.32
CA ILE A 89 1.40 -4.47 -13.47
C ILE A 89 1.57 -5.40 -14.67
N GLU A 90 2.08 -6.62 -14.45
CA GLU A 90 2.45 -7.52 -15.54
C GLU A 90 1.23 -8.19 -16.21
N THR A 91 0.07 -8.22 -15.54
CA THR A 91 -1.13 -8.93 -16.02
C THR A 91 -2.46 -8.15 -15.96
N PRO A 92 -2.56 -6.88 -16.42
CA PRO A 92 -3.77 -6.06 -16.22
C PRO A 92 -5.03 -6.63 -16.90
N LEU A 93 -4.86 -7.42 -17.97
CA LEU A 93 -5.94 -7.95 -18.82
C LEU A 93 -6.44 -9.35 -18.42
N GLN A 94 -5.67 -10.13 -17.66
CA GLN A 94 -6.10 -11.45 -17.15
C GLN A 94 -6.95 -11.35 -15.87
N ASN A 95 -6.95 -10.18 -15.21
CA ASN A 95 -7.69 -9.89 -13.97
C ASN A 95 -9.22 -10.03 -14.05
N LYS A 96 -9.81 -10.15 -15.25
CA LYS A 96 -11.25 -10.44 -15.41
C LYS A 96 -11.67 -11.77 -14.80
N TYR A 97 -10.77 -12.76 -14.73
CA TYR A 97 -11.06 -14.12 -14.28
C TYR A 97 -10.27 -14.54 -13.03
N PHE A 98 -9.35 -13.72 -12.52
CA PHE A 98 -8.50 -14.09 -11.39
C PHE A 98 -9.24 -14.05 -10.05
N PHE A 99 -10.06 -13.03 -9.83
CA PHE A 99 -10.72 -12.83 -8.54
C PHE A 99 -12.04 -13.58 -8.39
N THR A 100 -12.43 -14.41 -9.37
CA THR A 100 -13.81 -14.89 -9.43
C THR A 100 -14.24 -15.85 -8.32
N LEU A 101 -13.38 -16.39 -7.44
CA LEU A 101 -13.82 -17.50 -6.57
C LEU A 101 -13.24 -17.62 -5.15
N GLN A 102 -12.27 -16.82 -4.71
CA GLN A 102 -11.65 -17.00 -3.38
C GLN A 102 -11.79 -15.75 -2.52
N HIS A 103 -12.30 -15.93 -1.30
CA HIS A 103 -12.46 -14.90 -0.27
C HIS A 103 -11.44 -15.11 0.84
N ASP A 104 -10.16 -15.22 0.46
CA ASP A 104 -9.02 -15.29 1.37
C ASP A 104 -8.26 -13.95 1.42
N GLU A 105 -7.34 -13.83 2.38
CA GLU A 105 -6.54 -12.63 2.61
C GLU A 105 -5.69 -12.25 1.39
N ASP A 106 -5.11 -13.22 0.70
CA ASP A 106 -4.21 -12.98 -0.44
C ASP A 106 -4.94 -12.38 -1.63
N THR A 107 -6.12 -12.91 -1.92
CA THR A 107 -7.05 -12.37 -2.92
C THR A 107 -7.52 -10.98 -2.50
N ALA A 108 -7.87 -10.79 -1.22
CA ALA A 108 -8.32 -9.49 -0.72
C ALA A 108 -7.25 -8.39 -0.85
N LYS A 109 -5.98 -8.70 -0.52
CA LYS A 109 -4.84 -7.79 -0.76
C LYS A 109 -4.72 -7.42 -2.22
N SER A 110 -4.76 -8.41 -3.11
CA SER A 110 -4.66 -8.21 -4.55
C SER A 110 -5.80 -7.32 -5.08
N VAL A 111 -7.02 -7.54 -4.60
CA VAL A 111 -8.18 -6.73 -4.99
C VAL A 111 -8.10 -5.30 -4.42
N LEU A 112 -7.63 -5.12 -3.19
CA LEU A 112 -7.39 -3.79 -2.61
C LEU A 112 -6.44 -2.96 -3.49
N VAL A 113 -5.30 -3.55 -3.87
CA VAL A 113 -4.31 -2.89 -4.73
C VAL A 113 -4.88 -2.62 -6.12
N PHE A 114 -5.64 -3.57 -6.68
CA PHE A 114 -6.32 -3.39 -7.95
C PHE A 114 -7.32 -2.23 -7.94
N LEU A 115 -8.18 -2.16 -6.91
CA LEU A 115 -9.17 -1.10 -6.74
C LEU A 115 -8.55 0.27 -6.42
N GLY A 116 -7.37 0.28 -5.79
CA GLY A 116 -6.60 1.48 -5.47
C GLY A 116 -5.87 2.06 -6.68
N PHE A 117 -5.07 1.25 -7.36
CA PHE A 117 -4.14 1.73 -8.40
C PHE A 117 -4.61 1.45 -9.83
N PHE A 118 -5.37 0.38 -10.07
CA PHE A 118 -5.70 -0.07 -11.43
C PHE A 118 -7.17 0.14 -11.80
N TYR A 119 -7.92 0.93 -11.00
CA TYR A 119 -9.36 1.17 -11.17
C TYR A 119 -9.76 1.69 -12.56
N LYS A 120 -8.91 2.49 -13.21
CA LYS A 120 -9.16 3.00 -14.58
C LYS A 120 -9.27 1.87 -15.62
N SER A 121 -8.70 0.70 -15.35
CA SER A 121 -8.85 -0.49 -16.20
C SER A 121 -10.29 -1.00 -16.20
N LEU A 122 -11.03 -0.85 -15.09
CA LEU A 122 -12.46 -1.17 -15.02
C LEU A 122 -13.31 -0.16 -15.82
N GLU A 123 -12.94 1.12 -15.80
CA GLU A 123 -13.69 2.18 -16.50
C GLU A 123 -13.64 2.05 -18.03
N LYS A 124 -12.48 1.64 -18.58
CA LYS A 124 -12.34 1.32 -20.02
C LYS A 124 -13.26 0.20 -20.49
N LEU A 125 -13.81 -0.55 -19.54
CA LEU A 125 -14.55 -1.78 -19.73
C LEU A 125 -16.02 -1.65 -19.29
N ARG A 126 -16.60 -0.44 -19.34
CA ARG A 126 -17.97 0.00 -18.95
C ARG A 126 -19.18 -0.92 -19.27
N ARG A 127 -18.98 -2.07 -19.94
CA ARG A 127 -20.01 -3.09 -20.24
C ARG A 127 -19.61 -4.54 -19.89
N SER A 128 -18.45 -4.80 -19.29
CA SER A 128 -18.06 -6.16 -18.89
C SER A 128 -18.13 -6.38 -17.39
N TYR A 129 -18.77 -7.48 -17.01
CA TYR A 129 -18.68 -8.11 -15.69
C TYR A 129 -17.24 -8.55 -15.40
N PRO A 130 -16.77 -8.51 -14.13
CA PRO A 130 -17.45 -8.04 -12.91
C PRO A 130 -17.37 -6.51 -12.69
N SER A 131 -18.35 -5.96 -11.96
CA SER A 131 -18.36 -4.53 -11.58
C SER A 131 -17.41 -4.23 -10.40
N GLU A 132 -17.04 -2.97 -10.19
CA GLU A 132 -16.26 -2.51 -9.03
C GLU A 132 -16.83 -3.01 -7.69
N ASN A 133 -18.16 -3.02 -7.54
CA ASN A 133 -18.83 -3.50 -6.33
C ASN A 133 -18.59 -5.00 -6.06
N VAL A 134 -18.41 -5.81 -7.12
CA VAL A 134 -18.11 -7.25 -6.95
C VAL A 134 -16.72 -7.40 -6.36
N TYR A 135 -15.73 -6.70 -6.91
CA TYR A 135 -14.37 -6.67 -6.37
C TYR A 135 -14.34 -6.13 -4.94
N TYR A 136 -15.07 -5.04 -4.66
CA TYR A 136 -15.17 -4.50 -3.31
C TYR A 136 -15.66 -5.55 -2.30
N ASN A 137 -16.71 -6.30 -2.64
CA ASN A 137 -17.24 -7.36 -1.76
C ASN A 137 -16.27 -8.54 -1.62
N ILE A 138 -15.50 -8.88 -2.66
CA ILE A 138 -14.47 -9.92 -2.57
C ILE A 138 -13.42 -9.53 -1.53
N ALA A 139 -12.86 -8.32 -1.63
CA ALA A 139 -11.87 -7.82 -0.69
C ALA A 139 -12.44 -7.73 0.74
N LYS A 140 -13.64 -7.16 0.88
CA LYS A 140 -14.31 -7.01 2.16
C LYS A 140 -14.44 -8.35 2.88
N ASN A 141 -15.05 -9.33 2.21
CA ASN A 141 -15.26 -10.65 2.78
C ASN A 141 -13.94 -11.39 3.03
N GLY A 142 -12.94 -11.22 2.16
CA GLY A 142 -11.65 -11.88 2.33
C GLY A 142 -10.88 -11.36 3.55
N PHE A 143 -10.96 -10.07 3.86
CA PHE A 143 -10.43 -9.53 5.10
C PHE A 143 -11.23 -9.97 6.33
N GLU A 144 -12.56 -9.98 6.26
CA GLU A 144 -13.42 -10.48 7.37
C GLU A 144 -13.13 -11.96 7.69
N ASN A 145 -13.02 -12.81 6.67
CA ASN A 145 -12.74 -14.24 6.85
C ASN A 145 -11.33 -14.54 7.38
N SER A 146 -10.44 -13.54 7.36
CA SER A 146 -9.03 -13.68 7.73
C SER A 146 -8.67 -12.89 9.00
N GLU A 147 -9.67 -12.55 9.83
CA GLU A 147 -9.48 -11.81 11.09
C GLU A 147 -8.81 -10.44 10.89
N LYS A 148 -9.18 -9.75 9.79
CA LYS A 148 -8.77 -8.38 9.44
C LYS A 148 -9.99 -7.45 9.36
N GLU A 149 -10.86 -7.51 10.37
CA GLU A 149 -12.12 -6.77 10.41
C GLU A 149 -11.93 -5.26 10.32
N GLU A 150 -10.87 -4.71 10.92
CA GLU A 150 -10.54 -3.28 10.84
C GLU A 150 -10.30 -2.84 9.39
N ILE A 151 -9.49 -3.61 8.65
CA ILE A 151 -9.24 -3.36 7.22
C ILE A 151 -10.52 -3.49 6.41
N SER A 152 -11.36 -4.48 6.70
CA SER A 152 -12.67 -4.63 6.03
C SER A 152 -13.57 -3.41 6.26
N TYR A 153 -13.63 -2.93 7.51
CA TYR A 153 -14.47 -1.80 7.90
C TYR A 153 -13.98 -0.49 7.27
N HIS A 154 -12.67 -0.29 7.19
CA HIS A 154 -12.03 0.90 6.61
C HIS A 154 -11.71 0.78 5.11
N LEU A 155 -12.09 -0.32 4.45
CA LEU A 155 -11.69 -0.66 3.08
C LEU A 155 -11.92 0.48 2.08
N LYS A 156 -13.07 1.16 2.19
CA LYS A 156 -13.42 2.27 1.29
C LYS A 156 -12.47 3.46 1.43
N ASP A 157 -12.03 3.75 2.65
CA ASP A 157 -11.09 4.85 2.91
C ASP A 157 -9.70 4.50 2.37
N TRP A 158 -9.27 3.25 2.56
CA TRP A 158 -8.02 2.78 1.98
C TRP A 158 -8.01 2.85 0.45
N ILE A 159 -9.07 2.37 -0.20
CA ILE A 159 -9.20 2.50 -1.67
C ILE A 159 -9.09 3.97 -2.09
N LYS A 160 -9.72 4.89 -1.34
CA LYS A 160 -9.65 6.33 -1.64
C LYS A 160 -8.22 6.87 -1.49
N VAL A 161 -7.51 6.52 -0.42
CA VAL A 161 -6.11 6.90 -0.21
C VAL A 161 -5.23 6.38 -1.35
N LEU A 162 -5.34 5.11 -1.70
CA LEU A 162 -4.53 4.50 -2.77
C LEU A 162 -4.81 5.17 -4.14
N ARG A 163 -6.05 5.55 -4.42
CA ARG A 163 -6.40 6.30 -5.63
C ARG A 163 -5.78 7.70 -5.66
N ILE A 164 -5.73 8.39 -4.52
CA ILE A 164 -5.07 9.69 -4.41
C ILE A 164 -3.57 9.52 -4.70
N ILE A 165 -2.91 8.54 -4.05
CA ILE A 165 -1.50 8.25 -4.28
C ILE A 165 -1.23 7.94 -5.76
N HIS A 166 -2.04 7.08 -6.38
CA HIS A 166 -1.93 6.76 -7.81
C HIS A 166 -2.01 8.00 -8.69
N ASN A 167 -2.95 8.92 -8.40
CA ASN A 167 -3.19 10.08 -9.24
C ASN A 167 -2.19 11.22 -9.02
N GLU A 168 -1.67 11.39 -7.81
CA GLU A 168 -0.80 12.52 -7.45
C GLU A 168 0.69 12.19 -7.51
N VAL A 169 1.06 10.91 -7.30
CA VAL A 169 2.46 10.53 -7.09
C VAL A 169 2.93 9.51 -8.13
N TRP A 170 2.11 8.51 -8.47
CA TRP A 170 2.56 7.32 -9.25
C TRP A 170 2.08 7.34 -10.71
N TYR A 171 1.85 8.54 -11.28
CA TYR A 171 1.34 8.72 -12.64
C TYR A 171 2.37 8.34 -13.73
#